data_AF-A0A9Q0XB72-F1
#
_entry.id   AF-A0A9Q0XB72-F1
#
_cell.length_a   1.000
_cell.length_b   1.000
_cell.length_c   1.000
_cell.angle_alpha   90.00
_cell.angle_beta   90.00
_cell.angle_gamma   90.00
#
_symmetry.space_group_name_H-M   'P 1'
#
loop_
_entity.id
_entity.type
_entity.pdbx_description
1 polymer ?
#
loop_
_entity_poly.entity_id
_entity_poly.type
_entity_poly.pdbx_seq_one_letter_code
_entity_poly.pdbx_strand_id
1 'polypeptide(L)'
;MKPEHAASLLELTSAKCSSVKYDVEIAEEYFARQLHEVPSLQSIYTLDAAISKVQVSLDEHFSKLAAEADPHRSSEITKNLLPATLQLIDTYATFTRSYLLRSLAEEGSPGSKPSEEKLQGYAAVLAVGSGRCKSNTLGPTLVQNLPSAVQSLCESWNSIHTNEFPNIGSWRNAFANDTIPAESYISAVQAAHLGTLCSQSLPLAASLKRTLLSLVRLTGDLVVWSEELNPPQVIRTLLPLLLEASTESVGRSAATPWSASWARPSRTSSSPASTRS
;
A
#
# COMPACT_ATOMS: atom_id res chain seq x y z
N MET A 1 4.03 -32.15 -32.75
CA MET A 1 3.50 -30.79 -33.00
C MET A 1 4.15 -30.23 -34.26
N LYS A 2 3.40 -29.59 -35.17
CA LYS A 2 4.00 -28.87 -36.30
C LYS A 2 4.66 -27.58 -35.77
N PRO A 3 5.84 -27.18 -36.26
CA PRO A 3 6.60 -26.02 -35.73
C PRO A 3 5.80 -24.72 -35.76
N GLU A 4 4.93 -24.56 -36.76
CA GLU A 4 4.10 -23.36 -36.94
C GLU A 4 3.00 -23.25 -35.87
N HIS A 5 2.48 -24.39 -35.40
CA HIS A 5 1.55 -24.41 -34.28
C HIS A 5 2.27 -24.06 -32.96
N ALA A 6 3.52 -24.48 -32.79
CA ALA A 6 4.32 -24.11 -31.62
C ALA A 6 4.61 -22.60 -31.56
N ALA A 7 4.96 -22.00 -32.71
CA ALA A 7 5.19 -20.56 -32.82
C ALA A 7 3.93 -19.75 -32.50
N SER A 8 2.77 -20.12 -33.06
CA SER A 8 1.51 -19.43 -32.78
C SER A 8 1.08 -19.51 -31.30
N LEU A 9 1.30 -20.66 -30.65
CA LEU A 9 1.03 -20.83 -29.22
C LEU A 9 1.98 -20.00 -28.35
N LEU A 10 3.26 -19.93 -28.73
CA LEU A 10 4.24 -19.08 -28.05
C LEU A 10 3.87 -17.60 -28.15
N GLU A 11 3.51 -17.11 -29.34
CA GLU A 11 3.06 -15.72 -29.50
C GLU A 11 1.79 -15.44 -28.69
N LEU A 12 0.78 -16.31 -28.76
CA LEU A 12 -0.46 -16.12 -28.02
C LEU A 12 -0.23 -16.14 -26.49
N THR A 13 0.63 -17.05 -26.01
CA THR A 13 0.98 -17.12 -24.59
C THR A 13 1.79 -15.90 -24.17
N SER A 14 2.75 -15.48 -24.98
CA SER A 14 3.57 -14.29 -24.74
C SER A 14 2.69 -13.03 -24.68
N ALA A 15 1.81 -12.84 -25.66
CA ALA A 15 0.89 -11.70 -25.71
C ALA A 15 -0.05 -11.66 -24.49
N LYS A 16 -0.52 -12.83 -24.01
CA LYS A 16 -1.35 -12.90 -22.81
C LYS A 16 -0.54 -12.59 -21.55
N CYS A 17 0.57 -13.28 -21.33
CA CYS A 17 1.37 -13.19 -20.09
C CYS A 17 2.16 -11.88 -19.96
N SER A 18 2.36 -11.14 -21.04
CA SER A 18 3.00 -9.81 -21.03
C SER A 18 1.99 -8.65 -20.93
N SER A 19 0.69 -8.95 -20.79
CA SER A 19 -0.34 -7.92 -20.72
C SER A 19 -0.52 -7.39 -19.29
N VAL A 20 -0.74 -6.08 -19.16
CA VAL A 20 -1.10 -5.45 -17.88
C VAL A 20 -2.35 -6.08 -17.25
N LYS A 21 -3.30 -6.54 -18.09
CA LYS A 21 -4.52 -7.21 -17.64
C LYS A 21 -4.19 -8.51 -16.90
N TYR A 22 -3.26 -9.31 -17.42
CA TYR A 22 -2.83 -10.55 -16.78
C TYR A 22 -2.13 -10.27 -15.43
N ASP A 23 -1.24 -9.27 -15.39
CA ASP A 23 -0.58 -8.88 -14.14
C ASP A 23 -1.58 -8.43 -13.07
N VAL A 24 -2.59 -7.64 -13.46
CA VAL A 24 -3.63 -7.17 -12.54
C VAL A 24 -4.53 -8.32 -12.09
N GLU A 25 -4.99 -9.20 -12.99
CA GLU A 25 -5.82 -10.36 -12.63
C GLU A 25 -5.11 -11.27 -11.60
N ILE A 26 -3.82 -11.54 -11.80
CA ILE A 26 -3.03 -12.33 -10.84
C ILE A 26 -2.91 -11.61 -9.50
N ALA A 27 -2.64 -10.31 -9.52
CA ALA A 27 -2.50 -9.54 -8.29
C ALA A 27 -3.82 -9.43 -7.53
N GLU A 28 -4.94 -9.23 -8.23
CA GLU A 28 -6.28 -9.24 -7.62
C GLU A 28 -6.56 -10.57 -6.92
N GLU A 29 -6.27 -11.70 -7.58
CA GLU A 29 -6.42 -13.02 -6.98
C GLU A 29 -5.50 -13.21 -5.76
N TYR A 30 -4.24 -12.78 -5.87
CA TYR A 30 -3.29 -12.85 -4.76
C TYR A 30 -3.73 -11.97 -3.59
N PHE A 31 -4.17 -10.74 -3.85
CA PHE A 31 -4.64 -9.80 -2.84
C PHE A 31 -5.85 -10.37 -2.09
N ALA A 32 -6.81 -10.96 -2.83
CA ALA A 32 -7.97 -11.62 -2.23
C ALA A 32 -7.56 -12.78 -1.33
N ARG A 33 -6.58 -13.61 -1.74
CA ARG A 33 -6.04 -14.69 -0.89
C ARG A 33 -5.40 -14.15 0.39
N GLN A 34 -4.64 -13.06 0.29
CA GLN A 34 -3.97 -12.45 1.43
C GLN A 34 -4.93 -11.88 2.50
N LEU A 35 -6.19 -11.59 2.16
CA LEU A 35 -7.19 -11.14 3.13
C LEU A 35 -7.61 -12.24 4.13
N HIS A 36 -7.34 -13.50 3.81
CA HIS A 36 -7.74 -14.65 4.64
C HIS A 36 -6.57 -15.27 5.41
N GLU A 37 -5.36 -14.76 5.23
CA GLU A 37 -4.14 -15.29 5.83
C GLU A 37 -3.57 -14.34 6.88
N VAL A 38 -2.98 -14.89 7.94
CA VAL A 38 -2.23 -14.09 8.91
C VAL A 38 -0.89 -13.71 8.27
N PRO A 39 -0.52 -12.42 8.19
CA PRO A 39 0.73 -11.99 7.58
C PRO A 39 1.95 -12.63 8.27
N SER A 40 2.61 -13.53 7.55
CA SER A 40 3.99 -13.96 7.75
C SER A 40 4.96 -13.06 7.01
N LEU A 41 6.25 -13.15 7.32
CA LEU A 41 7.29 -12.47 6.53
C LEU A 41 7.17 -12.80 5.03
N GLN A 42 6.97 -14.08 4.70
CA GLN A 42 6.87 -14.52 3.31
C GLN A 42 5.74 -13.82 2.58
N SER A 43 4.55 -13.78 3.18
CA SER A 43 3.40 -13.06 2.63
C SER A 43 3.66 -11.56 2.52
N ILE A 44 4.34 -10.95 3.49
CA ILE A 44 4.62 -9.49 3.49
C ILE A 44 5.49 -9.11 2.29
N TYR A 45 6.64 -9.78 2.09
CA TYR A 45 7.52 -9.42 0.97
C TYR A 45 6.96 -9.91 -0.38
N THR A 46 6.19 -11.00 -0.40
CA THR A 46 5.53 -11.47 -1.63
C THR A 46 4.42 -10.49 -2.05
N LEU A 47 3.68 -9.95 -1.10
CA LEU A 47 2.71 -8.88 -1.35
C LEU A 47 3.38 -7.61 -1.86
N ASP A 48 4.50 -7.19 -1.27
CA ASP A 48 5.22 -5.99 -1.77
C ASP A 48 5.78 -6.19 -3.18
N ALA A 49 6.22 -7.41 -3.51
CA ALA A 49 6.62 -7.77 -4.87
C ALA A 49 5.43 -7.73 -5.85
N ALA A 50 4.26 -8.26 -5.47
CA ALA A 50 3.05 -8.21 -6.27
C ALA A 50 2.58 -6.77 -6.50
N ILE A 51 2.58 -5.93 -5.45
CA ILE A 51 2.28 -4.50 -5.57
C ILE A 51 3.27 -3.81 -6.50
N SER A 52 4.57 -4.07 -6.34
CA SER A 52 5.63 -3.50 -7.18
C SER A 52 5.44 -3.86 -8.64
N LYS A 53 5.11 -5.12 -8.95
CA LYS A 53 4.84 -5.57 -10.32
C LYS A 53 3.63 -4.85 -10.93
N VAL A 54 2.53 -4.79 -10.20
CA VAL A 54 1.32 -4.08 -10.64
C VAL A 54 1.58 -2.60 -10.85
N GLN A 55 2.31 -1.96 -9.94
CA GLN A 55 2.68 -0.54 -10.07
C GLN A 55 3.47 -0.30 -11.35
N VAL A 56 4.51 -1.09 -11.63
CA VAL A 56 5.31 -0.96 -12.86
C VAL A 56 4.45 -1.21 -14.10
N SER A 57 3.64 -2.27 -14.12
CA SER A 57 2.82 -2.62 -15.28
C SER A 57 1.73 -1.58 -15.58
N LEU A 58 1.07 -1.04 -14.56
CA LEU A 58 0.09 0.04 -14.73
C LEU A 58 0.76 1.34 -15.16
N ASP A 59 1.91 1.67 -14.57
CA ASP A 59 2.69 2.84 -14.88
C ASP A 59 3.15 2.86 -16.35
N GLU A 60 3.66 1.74 -16.87
CA GLU A 60 4.00 1.57 -18.28
C GLU A 60 2.77 1.65 -19.19
N HIS A 61 1.67 0.98 -18.81
CA HIS A 61 0.45 0.96 -19.60
C HIS A 61 -0.16 2.35 -19.74
N PHE A 62 -0.30 3.09 -18.63
CA PHE A 62 -0.88 4.43 -18.65
C PHE A 62 0.06 5.49 -19.23
N SER A 63 1.39 5.29 -19.14
CA SER A 63 2.33 6.14 -19.86
C SER A 63 2.18 6.01 -21.38
N LYS A 64 1.90 4.80 -21.88
CA LYS A 64 1.62 4.55 -23.31
C LYS A 64 0.26 5.11 -23.73
N LEU A 65 -0.81 4.86 -22.97
CA LEU A 65 -2.15 5.39 -23.26
C LEU A 65 -2.20 6.92 -23.26
N ALA A 66 -1.46 7.58 -22.36
CA ALA A 66 -1.35 9.04 -22.35
C ALA A 66 -0.72 9.59 -23.64
N ALA A 67 0.14 8.82 -24.31
CA ALA A 67 0.70 9.16 -25.62
C ALA A 67 -0.29 8.92 -26.78
N GLU A 68 -1.30 8.04 -26.58
CA GLU A 68 -2.25 7.60 -27.60
C GLU A 68 -3.62 8.33 -27.56
N ALA A 69 -3.88 9.15 -26.54
CA ALA A 69 -5.06 10.01 -26.38
C ALA A 69 -6.44 9.30 -26.31
N ASP A 70 -6.51 8.05 -25.82
CA ASP A 70 -7.76 7.33 -25.50
C ASP A 70 -7.92 7.08 -23.98
N PRO A 71 -8.68 7.91 -23.24
CA PRO A 71 -8.79 7.83 -21.78
C PRO A 71 -9.72 6.72 -21.26
N HIS A 72 -10.64 6.20 -22.10
CA HIS A 72 -11.81 5.45 -21.65
C HIS A 72 -11.55 3.96 -21.33
N ARG A 73 -10.36 3.43 -21.66
CA ARG A 73 -9.97 2.03 -21.38
C ARG A 73 -9.34 1.80 -20.00
N SER A 74 -9.08 2.87 -19.25
CA SER A 74 -8.28 2.83 -18.02
C SER A 74 -9.02 2.23 -16.81
N SER A 75 -10.34 2.46 -16.72
CA SER A 75 -11.11 2.09 -15.53
C SER A 75 -11.50 0.61 -15.46
N GLU A 76 -11.54 -0.11 -16.59
CA GLU A 76 -11.94 -1.52 -16.59
C GLU A 76 -10.84 -2.41 -15.99
N ILE A 77 -9.57 -2.11 -16.31
CA ILE A 77 -8.42 -2.90 -15.88
C ILE A 77 -8.21 -2.82 -14.36
N THR A 78 -8.57 -1.71 -13.72
CA THR A 78 -8.27 -1.43 -12.31
C THR A 78 -9.47 -1.62 -11.37
N LYS A 79 -10.61 -2.09 -11.90
CA LYS A 79 -11.92 -2.05 -11.23
C LYS A 79 -11.94 -2.76 -9.87
N ASN A 80 -11.39 -3.97 -9.75
CA ASN A 80 -11.42 -4.71 -8.48
C ASN A 80 -10.17 -4.49 -7.63
N LEU A 81 -9.08 -4.05 -8.27
CA LEU A 81 -7.81 -3.77 -7.62
C LEU A 81 -7.91 -2.70 -6.53
N LEU A 82 -8.67 -1.61 -6.75
CA LEU A 82 -8.83 -0.56 -5.74
C LEU A 82 -9.54 -1.08 -4.48
N PRO A 83 -10.73 -1.70 -4.55
CA PRO A 83 -11.37 -2.30 -3.38
C PRO A 83 -10.50 -3.34 -2.66
N ALA A 84 -9.75 -4.17 -3.40
CA ALA A 84 -8.84 -5.16 -2.81
C ALA A 84 -7.67 -4.49 -2.06
N THR A 85 -7.08 -3.45 -2.66
CA THR A 85 -5.99 -2.66 -2.06
C THR A 85 -6.44 -1.98 -0.77
N LEU A 86 -7.64 -1.39 -0.75
CA LEU A 86 -8.20 -0.76 0.46
C LEU A 86 -8.42 -1.79 1.59
N GLN A 87 -8.94 -2.98 1.29
CA GLN A 87 -9.11 -4.05 2.28
C GLN A 87 -7.77 -4.56 2.84
N LEU A 88 -6.74 -4.65 1.99
CA LEU A 88 -5.40 -5.00 2.43
C LEU A 88 -4.81 -3.94 3.35
N ILE A 89 -5.05 -2.65 3.10
CA ILE A 89 -4.63 -1.56 4.00
C ILE A 89 -5.25 -1.75 5.38
N ASP A 90 -6.56 -1.94 5.46
CA ASP A 90 -7.27 -2.13 6.74
C ASP A 90 -6.73 -3.36 7.50
N THR A 91 -6.48 -4.45 6.77
CA THR A 91 -5.92 -5.70 7.30
C THR A 91 -4.51 -5.50 7.83
N TYR A 92 -3.62 -4.90 7.05
CA TYR A 92 -2.21 -4.71 7.41
C TYR A 92 -2.01 -3.63 8.48
N ALA A 93 -2.85 -2.59 8.52
CA ALA A 93 -2.84 -1.60 9.60
C ALA A 93 -3.24 -2.25 10.93
N THR A 94 -4.33 -3.01 10.93
CA THR A 94 -4.80 -3.78 12.10
C THR A 94 -3.75 -4.81 12.55
N PHE A 95 -3.15 -5.53 11.60
CA PHE A 95 -2.07 -6.46 11.89
C PHE A 95 -0.86 -5.77 12.49
N THR A 96 -0.43 -4.63 11.94
CA THR A 96 0.73 -3.86 12.43
C THR A 96 0.54 -3.44 13.88
N ARG A 97 -0.63 -2.89 14.23
CA ARG A 97 -0.97 -2.54 15.60
C ARG A 97 -0.99 -3.74 16.54
N SER A 98 -1.53 -4.87 16.08
CA SER A 98 -1.58 -6.12 16.86
C SER A 98 -0.20 -6.71 17.07
N TYR A 99 0.65 -6.70 16.04
CA TYR A 99 2.05 -7.14 16.07
C TYR A 99 2.85 -6.37 17.12
N LEU A 100 2.73 -5.04 17.11
CA LEU A 100 3.35 -4.16 18.10
C LEU A 100 2.91 -4.50 19.51
N LEU A 101 1.60 -4.56 19.75
CA LEU A 101 1.09 -4.81 21.10
C LEU A 101 1.41 -6.22 21.62
N ARG A 102 1.54 -7.21 20.73
CA ARG A 102 1.97 -8.57 21.09
C ARG A 102 3.45 -8.63 21.47
N SER A 103 4.33 -7.82 20.89
CA SER A 103 5.74 -7.81 21.30
C SER A 103 5.91 -7.40 22.77
N LEU A 104 5.03 -6.52 23.30
CA LEU A 104 5.00 -6.19 24.74
C LEU A 104 4.68 -7.40 25.62
N ALA A 105 3.83 -8.30 25.15
CA ALA A 105 3.43 -9.49 25.90
C ALA A 105 4.54 -10.57 25.90
N GLU A 106 5.48 -10.50 24.96
CA GLU A 106 6.59 -11.45 24.83
C GLU A 106 7.81 -11.00 25.66
N GLU A 107 8.07 -9.69 25.76
CA GLU A 107 9.21 -9.11 26.51
C GLU A 107 8.99 -9.04 28.04
N GLY A 108 7.74 -9.19 28.52
CA GLY A 108 7.39 -9.07 29.95
C GLY A 108 7.66 -10.31 30.80
N SER A 109 7.98 -10.12 32.08
CA SER A 109 8.00 -11.20 33.08
C SER A 109 6.60 -11.84 33.19
N PRO A 110 6.47 -13.14 33.57
CA PRO A 110 5.18 -13.84 33.54
C PRO A 110 4.06 -13.21 34.40
N GLY A 111 4.38 -12.32 35.34
CA GLY A 111 3.41 -11.56 36.15
C GLY A 111 3.08 -10.14 35.65
N SER A 112 3.73 -9.64 34.60
CA SER A 112 3.57 -8.27 34.07
C SER A 112 2.93 -8.21 32.67
N LYS A 113 2.50 -9.35 32.12
CA LYS A 113 1.85 -9.39 30.80
C LYS A 113 0.49 -8.67 30.85
N PRO A 114 0.20 -7.74 29.92
CA PRO A 114 -1.11 -7.10 29.85
C PRO A 114 -2.20 -8.13 29.56
N SER A 115 -3.38 -7.98 30.16
CA SER A 115 -4.56 -8.75 29.76
C SER A 115 -5.04 -8.31 28.37
N GLU A 116 -5.86 -9.12 27.72
CA GLU A 116 -6.41 -8.81 26.40
C GLU A 116 -7.21 -7.48 26.41
N GLU A 117 -7.96 -7.21 27.48
CA GLU A 117 -8.71 -5.95 27.62
C GLU A 117 -7.78 -4.74 27.71
N LYS A 118 -6.62 -4.88 28.36
CA LYS A 118 -5.60 -3.82 28.39
C LYS A 118 -4.98 -3.60 27.01
N LEU A 119 -4.68 -4.68 26.28
CA LEU A 119 -4.17 -4.58 24.91
C LEU A 119 -5.18 -3.89 24.00
N GLN A 120 -6.47 -4.20 24.13
CA GLN A 120 -7.54 -3.51 23.39
C GLN A 120 -7.63 -2.02 23.74
N GLY A 121 -7.49 -1.67 25.03
CA GLY A 121 -7.40 -0.28 25.47
C GLY A 121 -6.20 0.45 24.86
N TYR A 122 -5.02 -0.16 24.86
CA TYR A 122 -3.84 0.41 24.21
C TYR A 122 -4.05 0.55 22.71
N ALA A 123 -4.61 -0.47 22.05
CA ALA A 123 -4.96 -0.45 20.63
C ALA A 123 -5.88 0.72 20.28
N ALA A 124 -6.91 0.98 21.07
CA ALA A 124 -7.82 2.10 20.85
C ALA A 124 -7.10 3.45 20.93
N VAL A 125 -6.16 3.60 21.87
CA VAL A 125 -5.33 4.81 21.95
C VAL A 125 -4.39 4.92 20.76
N LEU A 126 -3.70 3.83 20.38
CA LEU A 126 -2.79 3.84 19.23
C LEU A 126 -3.51 4.20 17.92
N ALA A 127 -4.75 3.76 17.72
CA ALA A 127 -5.55 4.09 16.54
C ALA A 127 -5.81 5.60 16.33
N VAL A 128 -5.66 6.41 17.38
CA VAL A 128 -5.82 7.88 17.33
C VAL A 128 -4.60 8.64 17.89
N GLY A 129 -3.52 7.92 18.17
CA GLY A 129 -2.37 8.42 18.92
C GLY A 129 -1.29 9.11 18.07
N SER A 130 -1.46 9.23 16.76
CA SER A 130 -0.43 9.78 15.88
C SER A 130 -0.06 11.21 16.26
N GLY A 131 1.23 11.45 16.47
CA GLY A 131 1.78 12.80 16.68
C GLY A 131 2.17 13.52 15.39
N ARG A 132 2.09 12.86 14.23
CA ARG A 132 2.55 13.42 12.94
C ARG A 132 1.43 14.09 12.13
N CYS A 133 0.17 13.83 12.46
CA CYS A 133 -0.95 14.52 11.84
C CYS A 133 -1.13 15.91 12.47
N LYS A 134 -0.93 16.97 11.69
CA LYS A 134 -1.06 18.36 12.16
C LYS A 134 -2.45 18.68 12.73
N SER A 135 -3.49 18.02 12.23
CA SER A 135 -4.86 18.19 12.71
C SER A 135 -5.16 17.37 13.98
N ASN A 136 -4.28 16.44 14.36
CA ASN A 136 -4.44 15.61 15.55
C ASN A 136 -3.74 16.25 16.76
N THR A 137 -4.40 17.21 17.41
CA THR A 137 -3.84 17.91 18.57
C THR A 137 -3.84 17.07 19.84
N LEU A 138 -4.61 15.98 19.90
CA LEU A 138 -4.75 15.12 21.08
C LEU A 138 -3.81 13.91 21.05
N GLY A 139 -3.40 13.44 19.87
CA GLY A 139 -2.58 12.24 19.68
C GLY A 139 -1.37 12.13 20.62
N PRO A 140 -0.46 13.13 20.64
CA PRO A 140 0.70 13.10 21.53
C PRO A 140 0.33 12.97 23.02
N THR A 141 -0.70 13.72 23.47
CA THR A 141 -1.16 13.68 24.86
C THR A 141 -1.73 12.31 25.22
N LEU A 142 -2.48 11.68 24.31
CA LEU A 142 -3.03 10.35 24.53
C LEU A 142 -1.92 9.30 24.69
N VAL A 143 -0.90 9.32 23.82
CA VAL A 143 0.23 8.39 23.89
C VAL A 143 1.06 8.61 25.17
N GLN A 144 1.28 9.87 25.57
CA GLN A 144 2.01 10.20 26.82
C GLN A 144 1.33 9.69 28.10
N ASN A 145 0.01 9.42 28.06
CA ASN A 145 -0.73 8.87 29.19
C ASN A 145 -0.77 7.32 29.20
N LEU A 146 -0.18 6.65 28.21
CA LEU A 146 -0.04 5.20 28.21
C LEU A 146 1.07 4.73 29.17
N PRO A 147 1.12 3.46 29.57
CA PRO A 147 2.25 2.92 30.32
C PRO A 147 3.57 3.10 29.58
N SER A 148 4.66 3.31 30.33
CA SER A 148 5.99 3.59 29.77
C SER A 148 6.46 2.54 28.76
N ALA A 149 6.17 1.25 28.99
CA ALA A 149 6.49 0.18 28.04
C ALA A 149 5.83 0.38 26.68
N VAL A 150 4.57 0.87 26.64
CA VAL A 150 3.86 1.14 25.38
C VAL A 150 4.43 2.39 24.71
N GLN A 151 4.80 3.42 25.49
CA GLN A 151 5.45 4.63 24.98
C GLN A 151 6.80 4.28 24.30
N SER A 152 7.66 3.55 25.00
CA SER A 152 8.96 3.10 24.47
C SER A 152 8.82 2.22 23.24
N LEU A 153 7.78 1.37 23.19
CA LEU A 153 7.48 0.60 21.99
C LEU A 153 7.10 1.51 20.80
N CYS A 154 6.28 2.53 21.02
CA CYS A 154 5.91 3.49 19.98
C CYS A 154 7.14 4.26 19.48
N GLU A 155 8.03 4.67 20.39
CA GLU A 155 9.29 5.34 20.05
C GLU A 155 10.21 4.42 19.22
N SER A 156 10.40 3.17 19.67
CA SER A 156 11.17 2.15 18.95
C SER A 156 10.59 1.93 17.56
N TRP A 157 9.28 1.66 17.45
CA TRP A 157 8.59 1.54 16.18
C TRP A 157 8.86 2.75 15.30
N ASN A 158 8.64 3.97 15.79
CA ASN A 158 8.78 5.21 15.00
C ASN A 158 10.21 5.52 14.57
N SER A 159 11.21 5.01 15.30
CA SER A 159 12.63 5.12 14.94
C SER A 159 13.06 4.21 13.79
N ILE A 160 12.31 3.13 13.51
CA ILE A 160 12.62 2.21 12.41
C ILE A 160 12.32 2.89 11.07
N HIS A 161 13.35 3.02 10.24
CA HIS A 161 13.29 3.63 8.92
C HIS A 161 13.19 2.59 7.80
N THR A 162 12.74 3.01 6.62
CA THR A 162 12.63 2.17 5.42
C THR A 162 13.66 2.54 4.35
N ASN A 163 14.81 3.09 4.77
CA ASN A 163 15.84 3.61 3.85
C ASN A 163 16.60 2.51 3.10
N GLU A 164 16.55 1.26 3.59
CA GLU A 164 17.14 0.09 2.93
C GLU A 164 16.37 -0.34 1.68
N PHE A 165 15.10 0.10 1.55
CA PHE A 165 14.27 -0.22 0.40
C PHE A 165 14.49 0.79 -0.72
N PRO A 166 14.45 0.36 -2.00
CA PRO A 166 14.44 1.28 -3.11
C PRO A 166 13.19 2.17 -3.04
N ASN A 167 13.36 3.46 -3.35
CA ASN A 167 12.25 4.41 -3.36
C ASN A 167 11.12 3.90 -4.30
N ILE A 168 9.86 4.07 -3.88
CA ILE A 168 8.72 3.74 -4.75
C ILE A 168 8.77 4.66 -5.98
N GLY A 169 8.63 4.08 -7.17
CA GLY A 169 8.77 4.81 -8.45
C GLY A 169 10.19 4.84 -9.00
N SER A 170 11.18 4.33 -8.27
CA SER A 170 12.58 4.38 -8.72
C SER A 170 12.86 3.50 -9.95
N TRP A 171 11.97 2.57 -10.32
CA TRP A 171 12.06 1.81 -11.57
C TRP A 171 12.20 2.70 -12.80
N ARG A 172 11.59 3.90 -12.80
CA ARG A 172 11.67 4.86 -13.91
C ARG A 172 13.06 5.45 -14.14
N ASN A 173 13.92 5.45 -13.12
CA ASN A 173 15.19 6.18 -13.14
C ASN A 173 16.36 5.30 -12.72
N ALA A 174 16.33 4.75 -11.50
CA ALA A 174 17.44 4.00 -10.91
C ALA A 174 17.70 2.66 -11.62
N PHE A 175 16.67 2.10 -12.27
CA PHE A 175 16.72 0.83 -12.98
C PHE A 175 16.52 1.00 -14.50
N ALA A 176 16.47 2.24 -15.00
CA ALA A 176 16.12 2.52 -16.40
C ALA A 176 17.13 1.98 -17.41
N ASN A 177 18.38 1.76 -16.98
CA ASN A 177 19.46 1.22 -17.82
C ASN A 177 19.58 -0.31 -17.73
N ASP A 178 18.76 -0.96 -16.90
CA ASP A 178 18.77 -2.41 -16.80
C ASP A 178 18.06 -3.03 -18.01
N THR A 179 18.49 -4.23 -18.41
CA THR A 179 17.82 -4.99 -19.48
C THR A 179 16.37 -5.34 -19.11
N ILE A 180 16.11 -5.50 -17.81
CA ILE A 180 14.82 -5.92 -17.22
C ILE A 180 14.47 -5.05 -15.99
N PRO A 181 14.13 -3.75 -16.19
CA PRO A 181 13.99 -2.78 -15.09
C PRO A 181 12.97 -3.18 -14.02
N ALA A 182 11.85 -3.79 -14.43
CA ALA A 182 10.80 -4.21 -13.53
C ALA A 182 11.29 -5.33 -12.59
N GLU A 183 11.92 -6.35 -13.15
CA GLU A 183 12.46 -7.51 -12.44
C GLU A 183 13.60 -7.09 -11.51
N SER A 184 14.50 -6.22 -11.96
CA SER A 184 15.56 -5.67 -11.11
C SER A 184 15.01 -4.88 -9.92
N TYR A 185 14.00 -4.03 -10.15
CA TYR A 185 13.34 -3.28 -9.07
C TYR A 185 12.70 -4.22 -8.04
N ILE A 186 11.93 -5.22 -8.51
CA ILE A 186 11.27 -6.20 -7.64
C ILE A 186 12.30 -7.02 -6.86
N SER A 187 13.38 -7.46 -7.52
CA SER A 187 14.46 -8.20 -6.86
C SER A 187 15.14 -7.35 -5.77
N ALA A 188 15.35 -6.05 -6.01
CA ALA A 188 15.91 -5.15 -5.01
C ALA A 188 14.96 -4.95 -3.80
N VAL A 189 13.65 -4.84 -4.05
CA VAL A 189 12.62 -4.79 -2.99
C VAL A 189 12.66 -6.06 -2.12
N GLN A 190 12.68 -7.24 -2.75
CA GLN A 190 12.73 -8.52 -2.04
C GLN A 190 14.03 -8.69 -1.24
N ALA A 191 15.17 -8.31 -1.83
CA ALA A 191 16.46 -8.34 -1.13
C ALA A 191 16.45 -7.43 0.12
N ALA A 192 15.87 -6.24 0.03
CA ALA A 192 15.74 -5.32 1.17
C ALA A 192 14.87 -5.91 2.29
N HIS A 193 13.74 -6.56 1.95
CA HIS A 193 12.92 -7.25 2.95
C HIS A 193 13.74 -8.29 3.74
N LEU A 194 14.52 -9.12 3.04
CA LEU A 194 15.36 -10.14 3.68
C LEU A 194 16.51 -9.52 4.48
N GLY A 195 17.07 -8.40 4.02
CA GLY A 195 18.14 -7.68 4.72
C GLY A 195 17.69 -7.10 6.07
N THR A 196 16.44 -6.61 6.15
CA THR A 196 15.91 -5.99 7.37
C THR A 196 15.64 -6.98 8.53
N LEU A 197 15.70 -8.29 8.28
CA LEU A 197 15.37 -9.32 9.28
C LEU A 197 16.35 -9.43 10.44
N CYS A 198 17.56 -8.94 10.25
CA CYS A 198 18.61 -8.99 11.26
C CYS A 198 18.39 -8.01 12.43
N SER A 199 17.31 -7.22 12.43
CA SER A 199 17.01 -6.27 13.51
C SER A 199 16.70 -7.01 14.82
N GLN A 200 17.36 -6.62 15.91
CA GLN A 200 17.21 -7.25 17.23
C GLN A 200 15.84 -7.01 17.89
N SER A 201 15.11 -5.96 17.49
CA SER A 201 13.75 -5.66 17.96
C SER A 201 12.82 -5.44 16.78
N LEU A 202 11.61 -6.01 16.86
CA LEU A 202 10.57 -5.91 15.83
C LEU A 202 11.01 -6.32 14.39
N PRO A 203 11.37 -7.60 14.15
CA PRO A 203 11.90 -8.08 12.87
C PRO A 203 11.01 -7.83 11.64
N LEU A 204 9.70 -7.63 11.81
CA LEU A 204 8.79 -7.36 10.70
C LEU A 204 8.56 -5.86 10.45
N ALA A 205 9.09 -4.97 11.30
CA ALA A 205 8.67 -3.57 11.29
C ALA A 205 9.00 -2.82 10.00
N ALA A 206 10.25 -2.91 9.53
CA ALA A 206 10.65 -2.25 8.29
C ALA A 206 9.85 -2.77 7.09
N SER A 207 9.63 -4.09 7.05
CA SER A 207 8.83 -4.76 6.03
C SER A 207 7.35 -4.34 6.04
N LEU A 208 6.71 -4.30 7.22
CA LEU A 208 5.32 -3.85 7.36
C LEU A 208 5.13 -2.40 6.95
N LYS A 209 6.02 -1.51 7.40
CA LYS A 209 6.00 -0.09 7.00
C LYS A 209 6.14 0.07 5.50
N ARG A 210 7.06 -0.69 4.89
CA ARG A 210 7.30 -0.68 3.45
C ARG A 210 6.06 -1.11 2.67
N THR A 211 5.46 -2.24 3.03
CA THR A 211 4.28 -2.78 2.34
C THR A 211 3.07 -1.85 2.49
N LEU A 212 2.83 -1.29 3.68
CA LEU A 212 1.79 -0.28 3.88
C LEU A 212 2.05 0.97 3.01
N LEU A 213 3.30 1.41 2.88
CA LEU A 213 3.66 2.55 2.03
C LEU A 213 3.36 2.25 0.56
N SER A 214 3.68 1.04 0.08
CA SER A 214 3.35 0.58 -1.28
C SER A 214 1.85 0.55 -1.52
N LEU A 215 1.07 -0.01 -0.60
CA LEU A 215 -0.39 -0.07 -0.70
C LEU A 215 -1.02 1.33 -0.77
N VAL A 216 -0.59 2.24 0.11
CA VAL A 216 -1.06 3.63 0.11
C VAL A 216 -0.67 4.34 -1.18
N ARG A 217 0.54 4.09 -1.69
CA ARG A 217 0.99 4.69 -2.95
C ARG A 217 0.18 4.16 -4.14
N LEU A 218 0.01 2.84 -4.25
CA LEU A 218 -0.83 2.20 -5.26
C LEU A 218 -2.26 2.74 -5.20
N THR A 219 -2.83 2.89 -4.00
CA THR A 219 -4.16 3.51 -3.83
C THR A 219 -4.22 4.91 -4.44
N GLY A 220 -3.19 5.74 -4.21
CA GLY A 220 -3.11 7.07 -4.81
C GLY A 220 -3.13 7.04 -6.34
N ASP A 221 -2.39 6.11 -6.95
CA ASP A 221 -2.36 5.95 -8.40
C ASP A 221 -3.72 5.42 -8.93
N LEU A 222 -4.31 4.42 -8.27
CA LEU A 222 -5.62 3.84 -8.64
C LEU A 222 -6.77 4.86 -8.52
N VAL A 223 -6.75 5.74 -7.51
CA VAL A 223 -7.75 6.83 -7.38
C VAL A 223 -7.67 7.80 -8.57
N VAL A 224 -6.47 8.03 -9.11
CA VAL A 224 -6.30 8.89 -10.29
C VAL A 224 -6.83 8.22 -11.56
N TRP A 225 -6.68 6.90 -11.67
CA TRP A 225 -7.07 6.09 -12.83
C TRP A 225 -8.51 5.58 -12.80
N SER A 226 -9.20 5.66 -11.66
CA SER A 226 -10.58 5.20 -11.51
C SER A 226 -11.60 6.25 -11.95
N GLU A 227 -12.58 5.85 -12.76
CA GLU A 227 -13.73 6.69 -13.13
C GLU A 227 -14.88 6.56 -12.11
N GLU A 228 -15.09 5.37 -11.55
CA GLU A 228 -16.14 5.06 -10.57
C GLU A 228 -15.57 4.99 -9.14
N LEU A 229 -15.15 6.14 -8.60
CA LEU A 229 -14.63 6.22 -7.24
C LEU A 229 -15.75 6.06 -6.20
N ASN A 230 -15.45 5.39 -5.08
CA ASN A 230 -16.27 5.39 -3.86
C ASN A 230 -15.56 6.22 -2.77
N PRO A 231 -15.75 7.56 -2.72
CA PRO A 231 -15.05 8.41 -1.77
C PRO A 231 -15.25 8.03 -0.29
N PRO A 232 -16.47 7.65 0.16
CA PRO A 232 -16.68 7.18 1.52
C PRO A 232 -15.78 6.01 1.92
N GLN A 233 -15.57 5.03 1.03
CA GLN A 233 -14.72 3.88 1.31
C GLN A 233 -13.25 4.31 1.42
N VAL A 234 -12.77 5.11 0.46
CA VAL A 234 -11.38 5.62 0.47
C VAL A 234 -11.09 6.43 1.73
N ILE A 235 -12.01 7.31 2.13
CA ILE A 235 -11.88 8.12 3.36
C ILE A 235 -11.84 7.22 4.59
N ARG A 236 -12.75 6.23 4.68
CA ARG A 236 -12.82 5.31 5.83
C ARG A 236 -11.54 4.50 6.02
N THR A 237 -10.85 4.14 4.94
CA THR A 237 -9.59 3.37 4.99
C THR A 237 -8.36 4.26 5.18
N LEU A 238 -8.25 5.41 4.49
CA LEU A 238 -7.03 6.24 4.53
C LEU A 238 -6.98 7.22 5.71
N LEU A 239 -8.12 7.72 6.20
CA LEU A 239 -8.14 8.66 7.34
C LEU A 239 -7.57 8.05 8.63
N PRO A 240 -7.92 6.80 9.02
CA PRO A 240 -7.33 6.18 10.20
C PRO A 240 -5.80 6.12 10.15
N LEU A 241 -5.21 5.89 8.96
CA LEU A 241 -3.75 5.85 8.83
C LEU A 241 -3.05 7.17 9.20
N LEU A 242 -3.75 8.29 9.05
CA LEU A 242 -3.27 9.62 9.47
C LEU A 242 -3.27 9.77 10.99
N LEU A 243 -4.26 9.15 11.66
CA LEU A 243 -4.49 9.31 13.08
C LEU A 243 -3.78 8.24 13.91
N GLU A 244 -3.43 7.12 13.31
CA GLU A 244 -2.90 5.96 14.01
C GLU A 244 -1.36 6.03 14.20
N ALA A 245 -0.91 5.83 15.44
CA ALA A 245 0.49 5.87 15.84
C ALA A 245 1.32 4.76 15.15
N SER A 246 0.73 3.58 14.96
CA SER A 246 1.34 2.45 14.25
C SER A 246 1.57 2.70 12.76
N THR A 247 0.94 3.71 12.17
CA THR A 247 0.99 3.98 10.72
C THR A 247 1.57 5.36 10.39
N GLU A 248 2.25 6.00 11.35
CA GLU A 248 2.86 7.32 11.18
C GLU A 248 3.81 7.43 9.98
N SER A 249 4.50 6.34 9.63
CA SER A 249 5.41 6.30 8.48
C SER A 249 4.70 6.48 7.15
N VAL A 250 3.42 6.11 7.06
CA VAL A 250 2.62 6.20 5.82
C VAL A 250 1.62 7.35 5.85
N GLY A 251 1.38 7.99 7.00
CA GLY A 251 0.42 9.08 7.14
C GLY A 251 0.64 10.23 6.15
N ARG A 252 1.89 10.66 5.91
CA ARG A 252 2.15 11.72 4.91
C ARG A 252 1.71 11.32 3.50
N SER A 253 1.97 10.08 3.12
CA SER A 253 1.57 9.53 1.81
C SER A 253 0.06 9.34 1.71
N ALA A 254 -0.62 8.98 2.81
CA ALA A 254 -2.08 8.85 2.85
C ALA A 254 -2.81 10.19 2.68
N ALA A 255 -2.16 11.32 3.01
CA ALA A 255 -2.69 12.65 2.76
C ALA A 255 -2.58 13.11 1.29
N THR A 256 -1.74 12.45 0.48
CA THR A 256 -1.48 12.88 -0.92
C THR A 256 -2.63 12.58 -1.88
N PRO A 257 -3.30 11.41 -1.83
CA PRO A 257 -4.53 11.16 -2.60
C PRO A 257 -5.63 12.20 -2.33
N TRP A 258 -5.64 12.77 -1.12
CA TRP A 258 -6.60 13.78 -0.70
C TRP A 258 -6.47 15.10 -1.45
N SER A 259 -5.26 15.51 -1.88
CA SER A 259 -5.10 16.75 -2.67
C SER A 259 -5.52 16.56 -4.13
N ALA A 260 -5.37 15.36 -4.69
CA ALA A 260 -5.72 15.06 -6.07
C ALA A 260 -7.24 14.92 -6.29
N SER A 261 -7.97 14.33 -5.33
CA SER A 261 -9.42 14.07 -5.44
C SER A 261 -10.27 15.35 -5.43
N TRP A 262 -9.85 16.39 -4.69
CA TRP A 262 -10.59 17.65 -4.58
C TRP A 262 -10.24 18.69 -5.66
N ALA A 263 -9.18 18.45 -6.44
CA ALA A 263 -8.74 19.34 -7.51
C ALA A 263 -9.44 19.09 -8.85
N ARG A 264 -10.28 18.05 -8.99
CA ARG A 264 -11.10 17.85 -10.21
C ARG A 264 -12.34 18.73 -10.13
N PRO A 265 -12.50 19.75 -10.99
CA PRO A 265 -13.76 20.48 -11.09
C PRO A 265 -14.81 19.50 -11.62
N SER A 266 -15.98 19.49 -11.00
CA SER A 266 -17.17 18.81 -11.53
C SER A 266 -17.40 19.27 -12.97
N ARG A 267 -17.17 18.38 -13.95
CA ARG A 267 -17.64 18.60 -15.33
C ARG A 267 -19.16 18.50 -15.33
N THR A 268 -19.82 19.58 -14.91
CA THR A 268 -21.24 19.77 -15.17
C THR A 268 -21.39 20.19 -16.62
N SER A 269 -22.29 19.51 -17.32
CA SER A 269 -22.63 19.68 -18.72
C SER A 269 -23.01 21.13 -19.04
N SER A 270 -22.24 21.80 -19.90
CA SER A 270 -22.71 23.00 -20.58
C SER A 270 -23.63 22.60 -21.73
N SER A 271 -24.93 22.85 -21.56
CA SER A 271 -25.90 22.81 -22.65
C SER A 271 -25.66 23.99 -23.60
N PRO A 272 -25.77 23.84 -24.93
CA PRO A 272 -25.53 24.93 -25.86
C PRO A 272 -26.71 25.90 -25.84
N ALA A 273 -26.46 27.14 -25.42
CA ALA A 273 -27.43 28.23 -25.58
C ALA A 273 -27.59 28.55 -27.07
N SER A 274 -28.79 28.35 -27.60
CA SER A 274 -29.20 28.87 -28.90
C SER A 274 -29.13 30.40 -28.86
N THR A 275 -28.42 31.01 -29.81
CA THR A 275 -28.60 32.43 -30.12
C THR A 275 -29.30 32.53 -31.47
N ARG A 276 -30.60 32.86 -31.40
CA ARG A 276 -31.30 33.59 -32.45
C ARG A 276 -30.80 35.04 -32.44
N SER A 277 -30.37 35.52 -33.59
CA SER A 277 -30.69 36.85 -34.14
C SER A 277 -30.23 36.88 -35.58
#